data_AF-A0A5C8MSQ5-F1
#
_entry.id   AF-A0A5C8MSQ5-F1
#
_cell.length_a   1.000
_cell.length_b   1.000
_cell.length_c   1.000
_cell.angle_alpha   90.00
_cell.angle_beta   90.00
_cell.angle_gamma   90.00
#
_symmetry.space_group_name_H-M   'P 1'
#
loop_
_entity.id
_entity.type
_entity.pdbx_description
1 polymer ?
#
loop_
_entity_poly.entity_id
_entity_poly.type
_entity_poly.pdbx_seq_one_letter_code
_entity_poly.pdbx_strand_id
1 'polypeptide(L)'
;IVRWPMSVIRLRGKKEEVLEAADVIYRTWQTYSDPSVDIYAKSGTTPHNTVTPIARRRAGLFEMDIVLRNNRTSREHPYGIFHPHEELHHIKKENIGLIEVMGLAVLPGRLAKELDILAQYLIQHTKKEDWDPALLKHWDWYEEIRSRYTDITKETVLDILQHEVGQRFITVLEHAGVFKRTKRGKQAFRTFLRKVQEKLS
;
A
#
# COMPACT_ATOMS: atom_id res chain seq x y z
N ILE A 1 -15.11 -6.72 5.20
CA ILE A 1 -13.79 -6.06 5.12
C ILE A 1 -12.73 -7.14 4.94
N VAL A 2 -11.87 -7.02 3.93
CA VAL A 2 -10.80 -8.00 3.69
C VAL A 2 -9.63 -7.75 4.65
N ARG A 3 -8.98 -8.81 5.15
CA ARG A 3 -7.75 -8.70 5.93
C ARG A 3 -6.57 -8.42 4.98
N TRP A 4 -6.46 -7.17 4.52
CA TRP A 4 -5.43 -6.68 3.62
C TRP A 4 -4.80 -5.38 4.18
N PRO A 5 -3.55 -5.02 3.86
CA PRO A 5 -2.93 -3.75 4.28
C PRO A 5 -3.76 -2.53 3.88
N MET A 6 -4.32 -2.55 2.68
CA MET A 6 -5.20 -1.50 2.17
C MET A 6 -6.67 -1.66 2.62
N SER A 7 -7.45 -0.60 2.45
CA SER A 7 -8.87 -0.57 2.82
C SER A 7 -9.75 -1.17 1.74
N VAL A 8 -10.07 -2.46 1.89
CA VAL A 8 -10.80 -3.24 0.87
C VAL A 8 -12.15 -3.75 1.38
N ILE A 9 -13.18 -3.53 0.58
CA ILE A 9 -14.52 -4.10 0.75
C ILE A 9 -14.70 -5.18 -0.31
N ARG A 10 -15.04 -6.39 0.11
CA ARG A 10 -15.38 -7.49 -0.79
C ARG A 10 -16.88 -7.66 -0.85
N LEU A 11 -17.43 -7.60 -2.04
CA LEU A 11 -18.79 -7.99 -2.37
C LEU A 11 -18.78 -9.37 -3.01
N ARG A 12 -19.80 -10.18 -2.74
CA ARG A 12 -20.00 -11.47 -3.38
C ARG A 12 -21.48 -11.76 -3.51
N GLY A 13 -21.94 -12.14 -4.70
CA GLY A 13 -23.35 -12.41 -4.96
C GLY A 13 -23.65 -12.63 -6.43
N LYS A 14 -24.93 -12.45 -6.79
CA LYS A 14 -25.34 -12.34 -8.19
C LYS A 14 -24.78 -11.04 -8.78
N LYS A 15 -24.74 -10.97 -10.12
CA LYS A 15 -24.15 -9.83 -10.82
C LYS A 15 -24.83 -8.53 -10.42
N GLU A 16 -26.16 -8.53 -10.42
CA GLU A 16 -27.00 -7.36 -10.20
C GLU A 16 -26.83 -6.82 -8.77
N GLU A 17 -26.88 -7.71 -7.78
CA GLU A 17 -26.67 -7.38 -6.35
C GLU A 17 -25.27 -6.79 -6.11
N VAL A 18 -24.23 -7.36 -6.73
CA VAL A 18 -22.86 -6.86 -6.61
C VAL A 18 -22.72 -5.49 -7.26
N LEU A 19 -23.33 -5.26 -8.42
CA LEU A 19 -23.28 -3.98 -9.11
C LEU A 19 -23.99 -2.87 -8.31
N GLU A 20 -25.19 -3.15 -7.80
CA GLU A 20 -25.95 -2.22 -6.96
C GLU A 20 -25.16 -1.82 -5.71
N ALA A 21 -24.68 -2.81 -4.95
CA ALA A 21 -23.88 -2.54 -3.75
C ALA A 21 -22.56 -1.80 -4.08
N ALA A 22 -21.92 -2.10 -5.21
CA ALA A 22 -20.70 -1.42 -5.63
C ALA A 22 -20.96 0.06 -5.97
N ASP A 23 -22.06 0.37 -6.67
CA ASP A 23 -22.44 1.75 -7.00
C ASP A 23 -22.74 2.56 -5.74
N VAL A 24 -23.49 2.00 -4.79
CA VAL A 24 -23.78 2.67 -3.50
C VAL A 24 -22.50 2.92 -2.70
N ILE A 25 -21.58 1.95 -2.63
CA ILE A 25 -20.27 2.13 -1.99
C ILE A 25 -19.51 3.27 -2.67
N TYR A 26 -19.43 3.26 -4.00
CA TYR A 26 -18.67 4.24 -4.77
C TYR A 26 -19.22 5.67 -4.57
N ARG A 27 -20.54 5.87 -4.75
CA ARG A 27 -21.17 7.19 -4.57
C ARG A 27 -21.06 7.71 -3.14
N THR A 28 -21.20 6.82 -2.16
CA THR A 28 -21.01 7.18 -0.74
C THR A 28 -19.58 7.58 -0.49
N TRP A 29 -18.62 6.81 -1.01
CA TRP A 29 -17.19 7.11 -0.87
C TRP A 29 -16.82 8.45 -1.51
N GLN A 30 -17.29 8.74 -2.73
CA GLN A 30 -16.97 10.00 -3.44
C GLN A 30 -17.26 11.26 -2.63
N THR A 31 -18.23 11.22 -1.72
CA THR A 31 -18.64 12.37 -0.89
C THR A 31 -18.26 12.23 0.58
N TYR A 32 -17.74 11.06 1.00
CA TYR A 32 -17.41 10.78 2.38
C TYR A 32 -16.15 11.51 2.84
N SER A 33 -16.27 12.25 3.94
CA SER A 33 -15.14 12.83 4.66
C SER A 33 -15.17 12.35 6.11
N ASP A 34 -13.98 12.12 6.65
CA ASP A 34 -13.73 11.74 8.03
C ASP A 34 -12.38 12.36 8.46
N PRO A 35 -12.41 13.61 8.97
CA PRO A 35 -11.23 14.29 9.48
C PRO A 35 -10.49 13.51 10.56
N SER A 36 -11.19 12.60 11.26
CA SER A 36 -10.56 11.75 12.26
C SER A 36 -9.61 10.72 11.65
N VAL A 37 -9.49 10.58 10.34
CA VAL A 37 -8.48 9.71 9.71
C VAL A 37 -7.91 10.36 8.45
N ASP A 38 -7.89 11.69 8.41
CA ASP A 38 -7.35 12.52 7.32
C ASP A 38 -8.03 12.33 5.95
N ILE A 39 -9.22 11.71 5.95
CA ILE A 39 -10.03 11.52 4.75
C ILE A 39 -10.86 12.77 4.51
N TYR A 40 -10.60 13.44 3.40
CA TYR A 40 -11.44 14.51 2.88
C TYR A 40 -11.81 14.18 1.44
N ALA A 41 -13.11 14.22 1.14
CA ALA A 41 -13.62 13.93 -0.20
C ALA A 41 -13.13 14.92 -1.26
N LYS A 42 -12.89 16.18 -0.87
CA LYS A 42 -12.45 17.26 -1.75
C LYS A 42 -11.68 18.35 -1.01
N SER A 43 -10.85 19.10 -1.74
CA SER A 43 -10.28 20.39 -1.31
C SER A 43 -10.73 21.46 -2.30
N GLY A 44 -11.55 22.42 -1.85
CA GLY A 44 -12.22 23.34 -2.75
C GLY A 44 -13.12 22.59 -3.75
N THR A 45 -12.76 22.65 -5.04
CA THR A 45 -13.45 21.96 -6.14
C THR A 45 -12.79 20.64 -6.53
N THR A 46 -11.57 20.34 -6.06
CA THR A 46 -10.82 19.15 -6.45
C THR A 46 -11.27 17.93 -5.65
N PRO A 47 -11.85 16.88 -6.29
CA PRO A 47 -12.19 15.64 -5.60
C PRO A 47 -10.95 14.76 -5.37
N HIS A 48 -10.92 14.05 -4.24
CA HIS A 48 -9.80 13.20 -3.83
C HIS A 48 -10.15 11.71 -3.76
N ASN A 49 -11.39 11.39 -3.43
CA ASN A 49 -11.83 10.01 -3.24
C ASN A 49 -12.04 9.30 -4.58
N THR A 50 -11.44 8.13 -4.74
CA THR A 50 -11.64 7.22 -5.87
C THR A 50 -11.55 5.76 -5.41
N VAL A 51 -11.71 4.81 -6.31
CA VAL A 51 -11.62 3.37 -6.01
C VAL A 51 -10.81 2.63 -7.07
N THR A 52 -10.21 1.51 -6.67
CA THR A 52 -9.71 0.49 -7.61
C THR A 52 -10.62 -0.74 -7.50
N PRO A 53 -11.54 -0.97 -8.46
CA PRO A 53 -12.40 -2.15 -8.45
C PRO A 53 -11.69 -3.35 -9.09
N ILE A 54 -11.83 -4.52 -8.48
CA ILE A 54 -11.24 -5.77 -8.97
C ILE A 54 -12.35 -6.81 -9.00
N ALA A 55 -12.88 -7.07 -10.20
CA ALA A 55 -13.97 -8.02 -10.41
C ALA A 55 -13.43 -9.37 -10.87
N ARG A 56 -14.01 -10.46 -10.35
CA ARG A 56 -13.72 -11.83 -10.76
C ARG A 56 -14.93 -12.74 -10.56
N ARG A 57 -14.93 -13.90 -11.22
CA ARG A 57 -15.87 -14.98 -10.93
C ARG A 57 -15.19 -16.02 -10.05
N ARG A 58 -15.88 -16.47 -9.01
CA ARG A 58 -15.41 -17.53 -8.10
C ARG A 58 -16.57 -18.42 -7.69
N ALA A 59 -16.45 -19.73 -7.95
CA ALA A 59 -17.47 -20.72 -7.62
C ALA A 59 -18.88 -20.32 -8.10
N GLY A 60 -19.00 -19.90 -9.37
CA GLY A 60 -20.27 -19.51 -9.99
C GLY A 60 -20.83 -18.14 -9.59
N LEU A 61 -20.23 -17.44 -8.61
CA LEU A 61 -20.66 -16.11 -8.16
C LEU A 61 -19.73 -15.00 -8.66
N PHE A 62 -20.25 -13.78 -8.70
CA PHE A 62 -19.45 -12.58 -8.90
C PHE A 62 -18.85 -12.15 -7.57
N GLU A 63 -17.57 -11.81 -7.58
CA GLU A 63 -16.86 -11.22 -6.46
C GLU A 63 -16.19 -9.92 -6.92
N MET A 64 -16.34 -8.86 -6.13
CA MET A 64 -15.70 -7.57 -6.39
C MET A 64 -14.98 -7.07 -5.15
N ASP A 65 -13.67 -6.89 -5.25
CA ASP A 65 -12.89 -6.15 -4.27
C ASP A 65 -12.86 -4.68 -4.66
N ILE A 66 -13.40 -3.83 -3.80
CA ILE A 66 -13.40 -2.38 -3.94
C ILE A 66 -12.34 -1.83 -3.00
N VAL A 67 -11.23 -1.37 -3.56
CA VAL A 67 -10.14 -0.77 -2.78
C VAL A 67 -10.35 0.73 -2.74
N LEU A 68 -10.56 1.27 -1.54
CA LEU A 68 -10.80 2.69 -1.34
C LEU A 68 -9.48 3.47 -1.46
N ARG A 69 -9.52 4.58 -2.20
CA ARG A 69 -8.37 5.45 -2.46
C ARG A 69 -8.72 6.91 -2.15
N ASN A 70 -7.70 7.66 -1.76
CA ASN A 70 -7.78 9.11 -1.60
C ASN A 70 -6.45 9.73 -2.08
N ASN A 71 -6.53 10.65 -3.03
CA ASN A 71 -5.35 11.24 -3.70
C ASN A 71 -4.87 12.56 -3.05
N ARG A 72 -5.34 12.87 -1.83
CA ARG A 72 -4.98 14.11 -1.15
C ARG A 72 -3.50 14.11 -0.76
N THR A 73 -2.87 15.26 -0.94
CA THR A 73 -1.51 15.55 -0.50
C THR A 73 -1.51 16.51 0.70
N SER A 74 -0.37 16.61 1.38
CA SER A 74 -0.12 17.62 2.41
C SER A 74 1.28 18.20 2.24
N ARG A 75 1.64 19.24 3.02
CA ARG A 75 3.02 19.75 3.03
C ARG A 75 4.03 18.70 3.50
N GLU A 76 3.62 17.87 4.46
CA GLU A 76 4.42 16.76 4.99
C GLU A 76 4.50 15.59 4.02
N HIS A 77 3.43 15.34 3.26
CA HIS A 77 3.36 14.26 2.28
C HIS A 77 3.02 14.81 0.89
N PRO A 78 3.99 15.43 0.19
CA PRO A 78 3.77 16.04 -1.11
C PRO A 78 3.41 15.02 -2.20
N TYR A 79 3.83 13.76 -2.02
CA TYR A 79 3.51 12.65 -2.94
C TYR A 79 2.16 11.97 -2.63
N GLY A 80 1.50 12.33 -1.53
CA GLY A 80 0.21 11.78 -1.12
C GLY A 80 0.20 11.32 0.32
N ILE A 81 -0.87 11.66 1.06
CA ILE A 81 -1.09 11.21 2.44
C ILE A 81 -1.26 9.67 2.46
N PHE A 82 -1.91 9.13 1.43
CA PHE A 82 -2.18 7.70 1.25
C PHE A 82 -1.35 7.10 0.11
N HIS A 83 -0.04 7.34 0.16
CA HIS A 83 0.97 6.89 -0.79
C HIS A 83 2.25 6.51 -0.01
N PRO A 84 3.17 5.67 -0.52
CA PRO A 84 4.47 5.48 0.11
C PRO A 84 5.13 6.79 0.51
N HIS A 85 5.56 6.85 1.76
CA HIS A 85 6.24 8.03 2.30
C HIS A 85 7.74 7.95 2.00
N GLU A 86 8.44 9.05 2.25
CA GLU A 86 9.80 9.31 1.76
C GLU A 86 10.80 8.23 2.18
N GLU A 87 10.67 7.70 3.40
CA GLU A 87 11.50 6.64 3.95
C GLU A 87 11.37 5.29 3.22
N LEU A 88 10.38 5.13 2.33
CA LEU A 88 10.18 3.95 1.51
C LEU A 88 10.51 4.19 0.02
N HIS A 89 10.82 5.43 -0.39
CA HIS A 89 11.05 5.77 -1.80
C HIS A 89 12.31 5.11 -2.38
N HIS A 90 13.25 4.71 -1.52
CA HIS A 90 14.40 3.90 -1.94
C HIS A 90 13.96 2.55 -2.54
N ILE A 91 12.87 1.96 -2.04
CA ILE A 91 12.23 0.74 -2.59
C ILE A 91 11.18 1.07 -3.65
N LYS A 92 10.17 1.89 -3.30
CA LYS A 92 9.01 2.16 -4.15
C LYS A 92 8.53 3.59 -3.95
N LYS A 93 8.74 4.41 -4.98
CA LYS A 93 8.25 5.80 -5.03
C LYS A 93 7.03 5.95 -5.93
N GLU A 94 6.88 5.10 -6.94
CA GLU A 94 5.83 5.22 -7.94
C GLU A 94 4.46 4.80 -7.38
N ASN A 95 3.41 5.16 -8.12
CA ASN A 95 2.03 4.87 -7.75
C ASN A 95 1.76 3.38 -7.52
N ILE A 96 0.89 3.08 -6.56
CA ILE A 96 0.42 1.72 -6.26
C ILE A 96 -0.68 1.34 -7.24
N GLY A 97 -0.29 0.59 -8.28
CA GLY A 97 -1.15 0.11 -9.35
C GLY A 97 -2.04 -1.07 -8.95
N LEU A 98 -2.75 -1.61 -9.95
CA LEU A 98 -3.67 -2.73 -9.78
C LEU A 98 -2.95 -4.02 -9.33
N ILE A 99 -1.76 -4.28 -9.86
CA ILE A 99 -1.00 -5.50 -9.60
C ILE A 99 -0.56 -5.54 -8.14
N GLU A 100 -0.10 -4.41 -7.61
CA GLU A 100 0.31 -4.20 -6.22
C GLU A 100 -0.86 -4.36 -5.26
N VAL A 101 -2.02 -3.81 -5.61
CA VAL A 101 -3.24 -3.99 -4.82
C VAL A 101 -3.64 -5.46 -4.73
N MET A 102 -3.41 -6.24 -5.79
CA MET A 102 -3.69 -7.68 -5.82
C MET A 102 -2.67 -8.51 -5.03
N GLY A 103 -1.59 -7.89 -4.52
CA GLY A 103 -0.59 -8.53 -3.68
C GLY A 103 0.68 -8.96 -4.39
N LEU A 104 0.87 -8.55 -5.65
CA LEU A 104 2.11 -8.76 -6.39
C LEU A 104 2.94 -7.47 -6.41
N ALA A 105 4.23 -7.53 -6.06
CA ALA A 105 5.07 -6.34 -6.09
C ALA A 105 5.64 -6.09 -7.49
N VAL A 106 5.28 -4.95 -8.10
CA VAL A 106 5.97 -4.44 -9.30
C VAL A 106 6.95 -3.36 -8.86
N LEU A 107 8.20 -3.77 -8.76
CA LEU A 107 9.30 -2.93 -8.28
C LEU A 107 9.96 -2.17 -9.43
N PRO A 108 10.60 -1.02 -9.16
CA PRO A 108 11.34 -0.27 -10.17
C PRO A 108 12.44 -1.14 -10.80
N GLY A 109 12.63 -1.06 -12.11
CA GLY A 109 13.69 -1.82 -12.80
C GLY A 109 15.11 -1.50 -12.28
N ARG A 110 15.32 -0.29 -11.75
CA ARG A 110 16.58 0.07 -11.06
C ARG A 110 16.85 -0.77 -9.81
N LEU A 111 15.80 -1.15 -9.08
CA LEU A 111 15.93 -1.77 -7.77
C LEU A 111 16.58 -3.15 -7.86
N ALA A 112 16.35 -3.90 -8.93
CA ALA A 112 17.00 -5.19 -9.15
C ALA A 112 18.55 -5.04 -9.13
N LYS A 113 19.07 -4.08 -9.90
CA LYS A 113 20.52 -3.79 -9.94
C LYS A 113 21.04 -3.27 -8.60
N GLU A 114 20.26 -2.42 -7.94
CA GLU A 114 20.61 -1.88 -6.61
C GLU A 114 20.68 -3.01 -5.56
N LEU A 115 19.78 -3.99 -5.61
CA LEU A 115 19.76 -5.15 -4.70
C LEU A 115 20.94 -6.08 -4.94
N ASP A 116 21.36 -6.30 -6.18
CA ASP A 116 22.55 -7.11 -6.50
C ASP A 116 23.82 -6.51 -5.87
N ILE A 117 23.98 -5.19 -5.94
CA ILE A 117 25.12 -4.48 -5.32
C ILE A 117 24.98 -4.50 -3.80
N LEU A 118 23.77 -4.24 -3.27
CA LEU A 118 23.51 -4.25 -1.84
C LEU A 118 23.81 -5.63 -1.22
N ALA A 119 23.53 -6.72 -1.94
CA ALA A 119 23.88 -8.07 -1.52
C ALA A 119 25.40 -8.22 -1.32
N GLN A 120 26.21 -7.70 -2.25
CA GLN A 120 27.66 -7.72 -2.12
C GLN A 120 28.14 -6.90 -0.92
N TYR A 121 27.58 -5.70 -0.72
CA TYR A 121 27.91 -4.87 0.44
C TYR A 121 27.58 -5.56 1.76
N LEU A 122 26.45 -6.27 1.84
CA LEU A 122 26.05 -7.00 3.03
C LEU A 122 27.02 -8.14 3.37
N ILE A 123 27.42 -8.92 2.36
CA ILE A 123 28.38 -10.02 2.53
C ILE A 123 29.77 -9.50 2.93
N GLN A 124 30.23 -8.41 2.32
CA GLN A 124 31.57 -7.88 2.54
C GLN A 124 31.66 -6.93 3.74
N HIS A 125 30.54 -6.60 4.37
CA HIS A 125 30.43 -5.56 5.39
C HIS A 125 31.02 -4.21 4.94
N THR A 126 30.75 -3.82 3.69
CA THR A 126 31.28 -2.60 3.08
C THR A 126 30.87 -1.37 3.91
N LYS A 127 31.85 -0.56 4.28
CA LYS A 127 31.65 0.65 5.09
C LYS A 127 31.04 1.76 4.25
N LYS A 128 30.26 2.65 4.86
CA LYS A 128 29.49 3.70 4.18
C LYS A 128 30.34 4.57 3.24
N GLU A 129 31.58 4.84 3.62
CA GLU A 129 32.51 5.70 2.88
C GLU A 129 32.90 5.10 1.51
N ASP A 130 32.81 3.78 1.38
CA ASP A 130 33.16 3.03 0.17
C ASP A 130 31.95 2.76 -0.75
N TRP A 131 30.76 3.27 -0.40
CA TRP A 131 29.55 3.05 -1.18
C TRP A 131 29.46 3.96 -2.39
N ASP A 132 28.90 3.44 -3.48
CA ASP A 132 28.38 4.26 -4.57
C ASP A 132 27.35 5.29 -4.02
N PRO A 133 27.54 6.60 -4.28
CA PRO A 133 26.63 7.64 -3.85
C PRO A 133 25.15 7.39 -4.21
N ALA A 134 24.87 6.72 -5.32
CA ALA A 134 23.51 6.40 -5.76
C ALA A 134 22.80 5.37 -4.86
N LEU A 135 23.56 4.55 -4.12
CA LEU A 135 23.06 3.54 -3.19
C LEU A 135 22.97 4.04 -1.74
N LEU A 136 23.52 5.19 -1.39
CA LEU A 136 23.50 5.72 -0.02
C LEU A 136 22.09 5.86 0.57
N LYS A 137 21.06 6.01 -0.28
CA LYS A 137 19.64 5.99 0.12
C LYS A 137 19.18 4.66 0.76
N HIS A 138 19.94 3.58 0.63
CA HIS A 138 19.68 2.28 1.26
C HIS A 138 20.47 2.08 2.56
N TRP A 139 21.34 3.02 2.95
CA TRP A 139 22.26 2.85 4.09
C TRP A 139 21.55 2.51 5.40
N ASP A 140 20.51 3.26 5.76
CA ASP A 140 19.79 3.03 7.02
C ASP A 140 19.12 1.64 7.02
N TRP A 141 18.57 1.23 5.88
CA TRP A 141 17.99 -0.11 5.72
C TRP A 141 19.05 -1.20 5.74
N TYR A 142 20.24 -0.96 5.19
CA TYR A 142 21.38 -1.87 5.27
C TYR A 142 21.83 -2.11 6.72
N GLU A 143 21.98 -1.05 7.51
CA GLU A 143 22.35 -1.17 8.92
C GLU A 143 21.24 -1.86 9.73
N GLU A 144 19.96 -1.58 9.43
CA GLU A 144 18.85 -2.34 10.00
C GLU A 144 18.95 -3.84 9.71
N ILE A 145 19.21 -4.23 8.45
CA ILE A 145 19.38 -5.64 8.07
C ILE A 145 20.55 -6.25 8.84
N ARG A 146 21.72 -5.61 8.85
CA ARG A 146 22.89 -6.11 9.57
C ARG A 146 22.66 -6.27 11.07
N SER A 147 21.85 -5.41 11.68
CA SER A 147 21.51 -5.53 13.10
C SER A 147 20.58 -6.71 13.40
N ARG A 148 19.79 -7.16 12.43
CA ARG A 148 18.80 -8.25 12.59
C ARG A 148 19.33 -9.62 12.17
N TYR A 149 20.21 -9.67 11.19
CA TYR A 149 20.74 -10.92 10.62
C TYR A 149 22.22 -11.07 10.95
N THR A 150 22.57 -12.12 11.69
CA THR A 150 23.94 -12.39 12.13
C THR A 150 24.79 -13.08 11.07
N ASP A 151 24.20 -13.97 10.26
CA ASP A 151 24.91 -14.77 9.26
C ASP A 151 24.45 -14.45 7.83
N ILE A 152 24.96 -13.33 7.30
CA ILE A 152 24.71 -12.93 5.92
C ILE A 152 25.84 -13.47 5.04
N THR A 153 25.49 -14.43 4.18
CA THR A 153 26.44 -15.16 3.32
C THR A 153 25.99 -15.09 1.86
N LYS A 154 26.80 -15.59 0.92
CA LYS A 154 26.42 -15.66 -0.50
C LYS A 154 25.18 -16.52 -0.72
N GLU A 155 25.01 -17.53 0.11
CA GLU A 155 23.92 -18.50 0.04
C GLU A 155 22.63 -17.94 0.64
N THR A 156 22.73 -17.05 1.64
CA THR A 156 21.55 -16.54 2.39
C THR A 156 21.11 -15.13 1.99
N VAL A 157 21.99 -14.30 1.44
CA VAL A 157 21.72 -12.86 1.26
C VAL A 157 20.53 -12.56 0.34
N LEU A 158 20.33 -13.35 -0.71
CA LEU A 158 19.24 -13.11 -1.67
C LEU A 158 17.88 -13.38 -1.03
N ASP A 159 17.75 -14.44 -0.24
CA ASP A 159 16.52 -14.76 0.49
C ASP A 159 16.23 -13.70 1.57
N ILE A 160 17.28 -13.22 2.26
CA ILE A 160 17.17 -12.12 3.23
C ILE A 160 16.66 -10.86 2.54
N LEU A 161 17.30 -10.44 1.43
CA LEU A 161 16.87 -9.26 0.69
C LEU A 161 15.46 -9.41 0.14
N GLN A 162 15.09 -10.58 -0.38
CA GLN A 162 13.73 -10.83 -0.85
C GLN A 162 12.71 -10.69 0.28
N HIS A 163 13.00 -11.27 1.46
CA HIS A 163 12.15 -11.15 2.64
C HIS A 163 11.99 -9.68 3.06
N GLU A 164 13.10 -8.97 3.15
CA GLU A 164 13.19 -7.58 3.60
C GLU A 164 12.47 -6.61 2.64
N VAL A 165 12.64 -6.80 1.33
CA VAL A 165 11.87 -6.09 0.31
C VAL A 165 10.38 -6.37 0.49
N GLY A 166 10.00 -7.61 0.76
CA GLY A 166 8.61 -7.99 1.07
C GLY A 166 8.06 -7.23 2.28
N GLN A 167 8.82 -7.13 3.37
CA GLN A 167 8.41 -6.37 4.56
C GLN A 167 8.22 -4.88 4.24
N ARG A 168 9.18 -4.26 3.56
CA ARG A 168 9.07 -2.84 3.15
C ARG A 168 7.88 -2.63 2.20
N PHE A 169 7.60 -3.59 1.33
CA PHE A 169 6.46 -3.53 0.43
C PHE A 169 5.11 -3.65 1.15
N ILE A 170 5.04 -4.42 2.24
CA ILE A 170 3.85 -4.43 3.11
C ILE A 170 3.61 -3.02 3.68
N THR A 171 4.65 -2.36 4.21
CA THR A 171 4.56 -0.99 4.73
C THR A 171 4.11 -0.01 3.63
N VAL A 172 4.64 -0.15 2.41
CA VAL A 172 4.20 0.60 1.22
C VAL A 172 2.69 0.49 1.01
N LEU A 173 2.12 -0.71 1.11
CA LEU A 173 0.67 -0.91 0.97
C LEU A 173 -0.12 -0.38 2.18
N GLU A 174 0.43 -0.44 3.40
CA GLU A 174 -0.18 0.14 4.60
C GLU A 174 -0.25 1.67 4.53
N HIS A 175 0.77 2.31 3.94
CA HIS A 175 0.77 3.74 3.66
C HIS A 175 -0.35 4.09 2.67
N ALA A 176 -0.59 3.25 1.67
CA ALA A 176 -1.64 3.44 0.69
C ALA A 176 -3.08 3.17 1.20
N GLY A 177 -3.24 2.57 2.38
CA GLY A 177 -4.56 2.34 2.98
C GLY A 177 -5.16 3.61 3.59
N VAL A 178 -6.40 3.96 3.22
CA VAL A 178 -7.11 5.16 3.73
C VAL A 178 -7.61 5.00 5.16
N PHE A 179 -8.13 3.82 5.50
CA PHE A 179 -8.43 3.40 6.85
C PHE A 179 -7.29 2.50 7.37
N LYS A 180 -6.41 3.07 8.19
CA LYS A 180 -5.27 2.36 8.77
C LYS A 180 -5.72 1.15 9.62
N ARG A 181 -4.85 0.15 9.74
CA ARG A 181 -5.13 -1.08 10.51
C ARG A 181 -5.08 -0.91 12.05
N THR A 182 -4.96 0.34 12.52
CA THR A 182 -5.06 0.73 13.93
C THR A 182 -6.49 0.61 14.47
N LYS A 183 -6.68 0.71 15.80
CA LYS A 183 -8.02 0.73 16.41
C LYS A 183 -8.89 1.86 15.84
N ARG A 184 -8.31 3.06 15.72
CA ARG A 184 -8.95 4.27 15.16
C ARG A 184 -9.38 4.05 13.70
N GLY A 185 -8.48 3.57 12.84
CA GLY A 185 -8.80 3.34 11.42
C GLY A 185 -9.84 2.24 11.22
N LYS A 186 -9.79 1.15 11.98
CA LYS A 186 -10.83 0.10 11.96
C LYS A 186 -12.21 0.64 12.38
N GLN A 187 -12.26 1.51 13.39
CA GLN A 187 -13.50 2.12 13.83
C GLN A 187 -14.07 3.07 12.76
N ALA A 188 -13.23 3.93 12.19
CA ALA A 188 -13.62 4.82 11.10
C ALA A 188 -14.14 4.03 9.88
N PHE A 189 -13.51 2.91 9.52
CA PHE A 189 -13.97 2.05 8.43
C PHE A 189 -15.36 1.47 8.69
N ARG A 190 -15.65 1.04 9.93
CA ARG A 190 -17.00 0.58 10.32
C ARG A 190 -18.02 1.72 10.25
N THR A 191 -17.65 2.93 10.65
CA THR A 191 -18.52 4.10 10.52
C THR A 191 -18.86 4.39 9.06
N PHE A 192 -17.88 4.32 8.15
CA PHE A 192 -18.14 4.43 6.71
C PHE A 192 -19.13 3.35 6.23
N LEU A 193 -18.92 2.09 6.61
CA LEU A 193 -19.81 0.99 6.20
C LEU A 193 -21.24 1.14 6.72
N ARG A 194 -21.45 1.69 7.92
CA ARG A 194 -22.80 2.00 8.42
C ARG A 194 -23.52 3.01 7.52
N LYS A 195 -22.84 4.07 7.09
CA LYS A 195 -23.41 5.05 6.13
C LYS A 195 -23.74 4.42 4.78
N VAL A 196 -22.96 3.43 4.33
CA VAL A 196 -23.27 2.66 3.12
C VAL A 196 -24.54 1.82 3.34
N GLN A 197 -24.66 1.13 4.47
CA GLN A 197 -25.82 0.29 4.79
C GLN A 197 -27.12 1.10 4.89
N GLU A 198 -27.08 2.29 5.48
CA GLU A 198 -28.21 3.22 5.55
C GLU A 198 -28.75 3.63 4.17
N LYS A 199 -27.92 3.56 3.11
CA LYS A 199 -28.30 3.88 1.73
C LYS A 199 -28.73 2.68 0.89
N LEU A 200 -28.51 1.47 1.40
CA LEU A 200 -28.95 0.21 0.80
C LEU A 200 -30.30 -0.26 1.37
N SER A 201 -30.76 0.36 2.47
CA SER A 201 -32.04 0.10 3.13
C SER A 201 -33.12 0.99 2.54
#